data_AF-A0A7X6ZPZ1-F1
#
_entry.id   AF-A0A7X6ZPZ1-F1
#
_cell.length_a   1.000
_cell.length_b   1.000
_cell.length_c   1.000
_cell.angle_alpha   90.00
_cell.angle_beta   90.00
_cell.angle_gamma   90.00
#
_symmetry.space_group_name_H-M   'P 1'
#
loop_
_entity.id
_entity.type
_entity.pdbx_description
1 polymer ?
#
loop_
_entity_poly.entity_id
_entity_poly.type
_entity_poly.pdbx_seq_one_letter_code
_entity_poly.pdbx_strand_id
1 'polypeptide(L)'
;MELHKTIELDIAPLIVSQLRSGKPARFLAQGESMEPFLKNGDFVVVEPFKISKKNHAPCGSVLLYELPSGALRLHRFTRKVTLKNGRTCYRCKGDTKGFPAELIEPERIIGILISRERNGSVQLVNNLLSRLYHLYISKLRNWIYRRWAVSSKTEVDKEINSPSQRLETLKIITDTVREVLGRVSSNTTSPAPPRLVRIALSQGVLPMCAESLVGKYPDCEPEIREVLRAKILEQEISNHLIAEALKSLCDSGIKPLIVKGPALAALAYDTSSVRMYDDVDLLLKNKERRIAISVLEGLGWQEIRNSPPEAVEHLLRTTEDIAMYHPGCSVGIDIVNPDGILRNATPALKNSTDFQFAGTVASAPSKIEHFLYCAAHGAKHAFTRLIWLPDLDVISSKFTAQDWESVIELARKRRLTRILALACAMGEEILGTPYPLEAQGQWHGSAWLKRRMAICMSVHTDPKGLTSVYRWWPGLLDSPMQKIHFRIMWLFVPAAADIRACLLPRRTHFLYYFTRPVRLFSRFILRSGFPRLEWEQED
;
A
#
# COMPACT_ATOMS: atom_id res chain seq x y z
N MET A 1 -49.72 9.56 -10.10
CA MET A 1 -49.27 8.16 -9.94
C MET A 1 -47.89 8.19 -9.32
N GLU A 2 -47.84 8.37 -8.01
CA GLU A 2 -47.73 7.28 -7.01
C GLU A 2 -46.27 6.92 -6.74
N LEU A 3 -45.78 7.49 -5.64
CA LEU A 3 -44.83 6.96 -4.67
C LEU A 3 -44.20 5.59 -4.97
N HIS A 4 -42.93 5.61 -5.37
CA HIS A 4 -41.96 4.68 -4.82
C HIS A 4 -40.92 5.46 -4.02
N LYS A 5 -41.35 5.93 -2.84
CA LYS A 5 -40.43 5.99 -1.69
C LYS A 5 -40.08 4.54 -1.38
N THR A 6 -38.93 4.07 -1.82
CA THR A 6 -38.32 2.86 -1.29
C THR A 6 -38.04 3.15 0.18
N ILE A 7 -38.92 2.68 1.06
CA ILE A 7 -38.67 2.64 2.49
C ILE A 7 -37.46 1.69 2.62
N GLU A 8 -36.28 2.22 2.92
CA GLU A 8 -35.17 1.41 3.43
C GLU A 8 -35.62 0.83 4.78
N LEU A 9 -36.32 -0.30 4.72
CA LEU A 9 -36.66 -1.09 5.90
C LEU A 9 -35.34 -1.66 6.43
N ASP A 10 -34.96 -1.24 7.63
CA ASP A 10 -33.93 -1.95 8.39
C ASP A 10 -34.45 -3.36 8.70
N ILE A 11 -34.00 -4.34 7.93
CA ILE A 11 -34.39 -5.75 8.04
C ILE A 11 -33.68 -6.49 9.18
N ALA A 12 -32.70 -5.87 9.85
CA ALA A 12 -31.92 -6.51 10.90
C ALA A 12 -32.78 -7.03 12.08
N PRO A 13 -33.76 -6.27 12.62
CA PRO A 13 -34.63 -6.76 13.70
C PRO A 13 -35.46 -7.98 13.27
N LEU A 14 -35.86 -8.05 12.00
CA LEU A 14 -36.65 -9.15 11.45
C LEU A 14 -35.81 -10.44 11.36
N ILE A 15 -34.56 -10.32 10.90
CA ILE A 15 -33.58 -11.42 10.84
C ILE A 15 -33.31 -11.96 12.26
N VAL A 16 -33.10 -11.07 13.23
CA VAL A 16 -32.87 -11.46 14.63
C VAL A 16 -34.09 -12.21 15.19
N SER A 17 -35.30 -11.69 14.98
CA SER A 17 -36.54 -12.32 15.44
C SER A 17 -36.72 -13.73 14.85
N GLN A 18 -36.51 -13.88 13.54
CA GLN A 18 -36.62 -15.17 12.86
C GLN A 18 -35.61 -16.20 13.38
N LEU A 19 -34.33 -15.81 13.54
CA LEU A 19 -33.31 -16.71 14.08
C LEU A 19 -33.57 -17.08 15.55
N ARG A 20 -34.03 -16.13 16.37
CA ARG A 20 -34.40 -16.40 17.77
C ARG A 20 -35.62 -17.32 17.90
N SER A 21 -36.51 -17.32 16.91
CA SER A 21 -37.63 -18.28 16.81
C SER A 21 -37.23 -19.70 16.38
N GLY A 22 -35.95 -19.94 16.11
CA GLY A 22 -35.44 -21.25 15.72
C GLY A 22 -35.54 -21.58 14.23
N LYS A 23 -35.85 -20.59 13.38
CA LYS A 23 -35.94 -20.75 11.92
C LYS A 23 -34.70 -20.18 11.22
N PRO A 24 -34.19 -20.82 10.15
CA PRO A 24 -33.12 -20.25 9.33
C PRO A 24 -33.57 -18.95 8.67
N ALA A 25 -32.61 -18.05 8.43
CA ALA A 25 -32.83 -16.78 7.75
C ALA A 25 -32.00 -16.72 6.46
N ARG A 26 -32.62 -16.27 5.37
CA ARG A 26 -31.98 -16.00 4.07
C ARG A 26 -32.07 -14.51 3.79
N PHE A 27 -30.93 -13.87 3.53
CA PHE A 27 -30.86 -12.43 3.28
C PHE A 27 -29.65 -12.07 2.40
N LEU A 28 -29.62 -10.84 1.91
CA LEU A 28 -28.52 -10.32 1.10
C LEU A 28 -27.38 -9.84 2.00
N ALA A 29 -26.16 -10.31 1.77
CA ALA A 29 -24.98 -9.81 2.45
C ALA A 29 -24.58 -8.44 1.87
N GLN A 30 -24.37 -7.48 2.76
CA GLN A 30 -23.93 -6.13 2.40
C GLN A 30 -22.56 -5.82 3.00
N GLY A 31 -21.75 -5.08 2.24
CA GLY A 31 -20.40 -4.65 2.63
C GLY A 31 -19.29 -5.62 2.25
N GLU A 32 -18.05 -5.19 2.51
CA GLU A 32 -16.85 -5.79 1.92
C GLU A 32 -15.98 -6.54 2.93
N SER A 33 -16.38 -6.59 4.21
CA SER A 33 -15.51 -7.09 5.29
C SER A 33 -15.13 -8.56 5.18
N MET A 34 -15.90 -9.34 4.43
CA MET A 34 -15.70 -10.78 4.24
C MET A 34 -15.19 -11.14 2.85
N GLU A 35 -14.77 -10.17 2.03
CA GLU A 35 -14.22 -10.48 0.72
C GLU A 35 -12.88 -11.25 0.81
N PRO A 36 -12.63 -12.22 -0.08
CA PRO A 36 -13.46 -12.64 -1.22
C PRO A 36 -14.54 -13.71 -0.86
N PHE A 37 -14.63 -14.11 0.41
CA PHE A 37 -15.48 -15.21 0.86
C PHE A 37 -16.98 -14.88 0.90
N LEU A 38 -17.36 -13.66 1.28
CA LEU A 38 -18.69 -13.12 1.00
C LEU A 38 -18.48 -11.77 0.33
N LYS A 39 -19.19 -11.53 -0.76
CA LYS A 39 -19.18 -10.26 -1.50
C LYS A 39 -20.47 -9.52 -1.28
N ASN A 40 -20.41 -8.20 -1.47
CA ASN A 40 -21.61 -7.38 -1.51
C ASN A 40 -22.58 -7.93 -2.57
N GLY A 41 -23.82 -8.21 -2.18
CA GLY A 41 -24.85 -8.80 -3.05
C GLY A 41 -24.91 -10.34 -3.07
N ASP A 42 -24.08 -11.06 -2.30
CA ASP A 42 -24.25 -12.51 -2.12
C ASP A 42 -25.52 -12.81 -1.29
N PHE A 43 -26.32 -13.80 -1.69
CA PHE A 43 -27.37 -14.32 -0.81
C PHE A 43 -26.77 -15.31 0.19
N VAL A 44 -27.08 -15.14 1.47
CA VAL A 44 -26.57 -16.00 2.55
C VAL A 44 -27.70 -16.68 3.28
N VAL A 45 -27.48 -17.94 3.69
CA VAL A 45 -28.38 -18.68 4.57
C VAL A 45 -27.67 -18.95 5.90
N VAL A 46 -28.28 -18.43 6.96
CA VAL A 46 -27.79 -18.55 8.34
C VAL A 46 -28.79 -19.38 9.13
N GLU A 47 -28.31 -20.38 9.86
CA GLU A 47 -29.13 -21.12 10.81
C GLU A 47 -28.95 -20.58 12.24
N PRO A 48 -29.99 -20.70 13.09
CA PRO A 48 -29.90 -20.37 14.50
C PRO A 48 -28.76 -21.13 15.17
N PHE A 49 -27.90 -20.41 15.89
CA PHE A 49 -26.77 -21.02 16.57
C PHE A 49 -26.57 -20.39 17.94
N LYS A 50 -26.64 -21.21 18.99
CA LYS A 50 -26.37 -20.80 20.37
C LYS A 50 -25.18 -21.56 20.92
N ILE A 51 -24.25 -20.82 21.50
CA ILE A 51 -23.09 -21.39 22.18
C ILE A 51 -23.54 -21.95 23.54
N SER A 52 -23.17 -23.20 23.80
CA SER A 52 -23.39 -23.84 25.11
C SER A 52 -22.14 -24.63 25.53
N LYS A 53 -22.10 -25.16 26.75
CA LYS A 53 -21.00 -26.02 27.21
C LYS A 53 -20.80 -27.27 26.34
N LYS A 54 -21.84 -27.73 25.64
CA LYS A 54 -21.81 -28.90 24.75
C LYS A 54 -21.77 -28.53 23.26
N ASN A 55 -22.05 -27.28 22.90
CA ASN A 55 -22.15 -26.83 21.51
C ASN A 55 -21.25 -25.61 21.27
N HIS A 56 -20.18 -25.80 20.52
CA HIS A 56 -19.20 -24.77 20.21
C HIS A 56 -19.02 -24.63 18.71
N ALA A 57 -18.93 -23.38 18.25
CA ALA A 57 -18.56 -23.13 16.87
C ALA A 57 -17.11 -23.61 16.65
N PRO A 58 -16.86 -24.48 15.67
CA PRO A 58 -15.49 -24.86 15.30
C PRO A 58 -14.73 -23.65 14.72
N CYS A 59 -13.43 -23.59 14.98
CA CYS A 59 -12.56 -22.55 14.42
C CYS A 59 -12.66 -22.52 12.88
N GLY A 60 -12.77 -21.31 12.33
CA GLY A 60 -12.94 -21.05 10.90
C GLY A 60 -14.39 -20.95 10.44
N SER A 61 -15.39 -21.24 11.27
CA SER A 61 -16.81 -21.00 10.93
C SER A 61 -17.13 -19.51 10.82
N VAL A 62 -18.08 -19.15 9.97
CA VAL A 62 -18.57 -17.76 9.87
C VAL A 62 -19.82 -17.62 10.73
N LEU A 63 -19.76 -16.70 11.70
CA LEU A 63 -20.80 -16.49 12.70
C LEU A 63 -21.53 -15.18 12.42
N LEU A 64 -22.85 -15.19 12.60
CA LEU A 64 -23.69 -14.01 12.63
C LEU A 64 -23.87 -13.56 14.08
N TYR A 65 -23.57 -12.31 14.37
CA TYR A 65 -23.73 -11.72 15.69
C TYR A 65 -24.21 -10.28 15.63
N GLU A 66 -24.76 -9.84 16.77
CA GLU A 66 -25.36 -8.53 16.96
C GLU A 66 -24.42 -7.61 17.78
N LEU A 67 -24.06 -6.47 17.19
CA LEU A 67 -23.27 -5.45 17.86
C LEU A 67 -24.10 -4.67 18.89
N PRO A 68 -23.46 -3.96 19.84
CA PRO A 68 -24.19 -3.10 20.79
C PRO A 68 -25.08 -2.05 20.12
N SER A 69 -24.75 -1.64 18.89
CA SER A 69 -25.54 -0.71 18.08
C SER A 69 -26.79 -1.33 17.43
N GLY A 70 -27.02 -2.64 17.57
CA GLY A 70 -28.08 -3.38 16.88
C GLY A 70 -27.73 -3.83 15.46
N ALA A 71 -26.56 -3.41 14.93
CA ALA A 71 -26.09 -3.84 13.62
C ALA A 71 -25.67 -5.32 13.62
N LEU A 72 -25.97 -6.03 12.53
CA LEU A 72 -25.59 -7.44 12.33
C LEU A 72 -24.28 -7.57 11.54
N ARG A 73 -23.43 -8.52 11.93
CA ARG A 73 -22.19 -8.83 11.20
C ARG A 73 -21.96 -10.32 11.04
N LEU A 74 -21.49 -10.70 9.85
CA LEU A 74 -21.01 -12.04 9.51
C LEU A 74 -19.49 -12.03 9.49
N HIS A 75 -18.82 -12.63 10.47
CA HIS A 75 -17.35 -12.74 10.46
C HIS A 75 -16.86 -14.13 10.82
N ARG A 76 -15.63 -14.45 10.39
CA ARG A 76 -14.99 -15.73 10.66
C ARG A 76 -14.53 -15.83 12.10
N PHE A 77 -15.04 -16.82 12.83
CA PHE A 77 -14.56 -17.18 14.15
C PHE A 77 -13.14 -17.75 14.07
N THR A 78 -12.23 -17.16 14.83
CA THR A 78 -10.80 -17.52 14.80
C THR A 78 -10.35 -18.25 16.06
N ARG A 79 -10.72 -17.75 17.25
CA ARG A 79 -10.37 -18.38 18.53
C ARG A 79 -11.19 -17.81 19.67
N LYS A 80 -11.26 -18.55 20.78
CA LYS A 80 -11.75 -18.02 22.05
C LYS A 80 -10.66 -17.19 22.73
N VAL A 81 -11.06 -16.15 23.45
CA VAL A 81 -10.17 -15.27 24.22
C VAL A 81 -10.77 -15.10 25.61
N THR A 82 -10.01 -15.42 26.66
CA THR A 82 -10.41 -15.16 28.04
C THR A 82 -9.88 -13.80 28.46
N LEU A 83 -10.78 -12.90 28.83
CA LEU A 83 -10.46 -11.57 29.33
C LEU A 83 -9.92 -11.64 30.76
N LYS A 84 -9.23 -10.58 31.20
CA LYS A 84 -8.64 -10.48 32.55
C LYS A 84 -9.65 -10.64 33.69
N ASN A 85 -10.93 -10.38 33.42
CA ASN A 85 -12.05 -10.54 34.36
C ASN A 85 -12.65 -11.97 34.35
N GLY A 86 -11.98 -12.94 33.71
CA GLY A 86 -12.43 -14.35 33.62
C GLY A 86 -13.51 -14.63 32.59
N ARG A 87 -14.04 -13.61 31.89
CA ARG A 87 -15.08 -13.78 30.86
C ARG A 87 -14.47 -14.31 29.56
N THR A 88 -15.14 -15.26 28.92
CA THR A 88 -14.69 -15.85 27.64
C THR A 88 -15.44 -15.22 26.47
N CYS A 89 -14.72 -14.61 25.53
CA CYS A 89 -15.24 -14.00 24.31
C CYS A 89 -14.78 -14.77 23.06
N TYR A 90 -15.52 -14.62 21.98
CA TYR A 90 -15.25 -15.22 20.67
C TYR A 90 -14.64 -14.18 19.75
N ARG A 91 -13.41 -14.41 19.29
CA ARG A 91 -12.74 -13.51 18.35
C ARG A 91 -13.20 -13.81 16.93
N CYS A 92 -13.97 -12.90 16.34
CA CYS A 92 -14.46 -12.98 14.97
C CYS A 92 -13.72 -11.95 14.10
N LYS A 93 -13.41 -12.28 12.85
CA LYS A 93 -12.71 -11.36 11.94
C LYS A 93 -13.23 -11.50 10.51
N GLY A 94 -13.32 -10.36 9.81
CA GLY A 94 -13.45 -10.30 8.36
C GLY A 94 -12.31 -10.99 7.61
N ASP A 95 -12.59 -11.53 6.42
CA ASP A 95 -11.57 -12.11 5.53
C ASP A 95 -10.80 -11.04 4.75
N THR A 96 -11.37 -9.85 4.59
CA THR A 96 -10.71 -8.70 3.96
C THR A 96 -9.66 -8.12 4.91
N LYS A 97 -8.45 -7.90 4.39
CA LYS A 97 -7.38 -7.22 5.13
C LYS A 97 -7.83 -5.78 5.41
N GLY A 98 -7.75 -5.36 6.68
CA GLY A 98 -8.16 -4.01 7.11
C GLY A 98 -9.34 -4.02 8.08
N PHE A 99 -10.16 -5.08 8.11
CA PHE A 99 -11.25 -5.16 9.08
C PHE A 99 -10.74 -5.70 10.44
N PRO A 100 -11.00 -5.02 11.56
CA PRO A 100 -10.53 -5.43 12.87
C PRO A 100 -11.21 -6.74 13.30
N ALA A 101 -10.53 -7.48 14.18
CA ALA A 101 -11.13 -8.64 14.81
C ALA A 101 -11.94 -8.18 16.02
N GLU A 102 -13.20 -8.59 16.09
CA GLU A 102 -14.14 -8.22 17.14
C GLU A 102 -14.18 -9.32 18.21
N LEU A 103 -14.26 -8.90 19.47
CA LEU A 103 -14.46 -9.81 20.60
C LEU A 103 -15.93 -9.82 20.96
N ILE A 104 -16.58 -10.93 20.66
CA ILE A 104 -18.03 -11.06 20.77
C ILE A 104 -18.36 -11.94 21.96
N GLU A 105 -19.25 -11.45 22.82
CA GLU A 105 -19.79 -12.24 23.92
C GLU A 105 -20.66 -13.39 23.38
N PRO A 106 -20.59 -14.60 23.94
CA PRO A 106 -21.31 -15.77 23.43
C PRO A 106 -22.82 -15.53 23.20
N GLU A 107 -23.43 -14.68 24.02
CA GLU A 107 -24.87 -14.38 24.02
C GLU A 107 -25.29 -13.52 22.82
N ARG A 108 -24.34 -12.80 22.21
CA ARG A 108 -24.58 -11.95 21.04
C ARG A 108 -24.49 -12.72 19.71
N ILE A 109 -24.00 -13.95 19.74
CA ILE A 109 -23.95 -14.82 18.57
C ILE A 109 -25.32 -15.46 18.40
N ILE A 110 -25.94 -15.20 17.25
CA ILE A 110 -27.32 -15.60 16.97
C ILE A 110 -27.42 -16.64 15.86
N GLY A 111 -26.37 -16.80 15.04
CA GLY A 111 -26.40 -17.74 13.93
C GLY A 111 -25.04 -18.16 13.38
N ILE A 112 -25.05 -19.20 12.56
CA ILE A 112 -23.89 -19.72 11.82
C ILE A 112 -24.21 -19.79 10.33
N LEU A 113 -23.29 -19.34 9.49
CA LEU A 113 -23.44 -19.41 8.04
C LEU A 113 -23.31 -20.86 7.56
N ILE A 114 -24.28 -21.30 6.76
CA ILE A 114 -24.31 -22.68 6.23
C ILE A 114 -24.13 -22.70 4.72
N SER A 115 -24.73 -21.76 4.01
CA SER A 115 -24.55 -21.63 2.57
C SER A 115 -24.45 -20.18 2.12
N ARG A 116 -23.79 -20.00 0.98
CA ARG A 116 -23.80 -18.75 0.20
C ARG A 116 -24.23 -19.05 -1.23
N GLU A 117 -24.87 -18.10 -1.88
CA GLU A 117 -25.29 -18.17 -3.26
C GLU A 117 -24.79 -16.94 -4.02
N ARG A 118 -24.15 -17.18 -5.17
CA ARG A 118 -23.63 -16.15 -6.07
C ARG A 118 -23.92 -16.55 -7.51
N ASN A 119 -24.54 -15.66 -8.29
CA ASN A 119 -24.89 -15.91 -9.69
C ASN A 119 -25.65 -17.24 -9.90
N GLY A 120 -26.58 -17.58 -8.99
CA GLY A 120 -27.38 -18.82 -9.04
C GLY A 120 -26.67 -20.10 -8.60
N SER A 121 -25.39 -20.04 -8.20
CA SER A 121 -24.64 -21.19 -7.68
C SER A 121 -24.63 -21.20 -6.15
N VAL A 122 -25.18 -22.25 -5.54
CA VAL A 122 -25.23 -22.45 -4.07
C VAL A 122 -24.03 -23.27 -3.59
N GLN A 123 -23.28 -22.74 -2.62
CA GLN A 123 -22.12 -23.41 -2.01
C GLN A 123 -22.33 -23.61 -0.51
N LEU A 124 -22.24 -24.87 -0.05
CA LEU A 124 -22.24 -25.24 1.37
C LEU A 124 -20.87 -24.95 2.01
N VAL A 125 -20.87 -24.37 3.21
CA VAL A 125 -19.69 -23.76 3.84
C VAL A 125 -19.01 -24.69 4.87
N ASN A 126 -19.68 -25.73 5.39
CA ASN A 126 -19.22 -26.51 6.56
C ASN A 126 -19.05 -28.03 6.35
N ASN A 127 -18.46 -28.50 5.24
CA ASN A 127 -18.08 -29.92 5.11
C ASN A 127 -16.64 -30.18 5.59
N LEU A 128 -16.43 -31.23 6.39
CA LEU A 128 -15.13 -31.62 7.00
C LEU A 128 -14.00 -31.77 5.95
N LEU A 129 -14.36 -32.19 4.73
CA LEU A 129 -13.45 -32.24 3.58
C LEU A 129 -12.96 -30.85 3.15
N SER A 130 -13.76 -29.77 3.26
CA SER A 130 -13.31 -28.40 2.94
C SER A 130 -12.22 -27.92 3.91
N ARG A 131 -12.20 -28.39 5.16
CA ARG A 131 -11.20 -28.02 6.18
C ARG A 131 -9.82 -28.61 5.89
N LEU A 132 -9.76 -29.89 5.51
CA LEU A 132 -8.52 -30.55 5.11
C LEU A 132 -8.08 -30.10 3.71
N TYR A 133 -9.04 -29.91 2.81
CA TYR A 133 -8.85 -29.30 1.50
C TYR A 133 -8.21 -27.91 1.68
N HIS A 134 -8.64 -27.03 2.58
CA HIS A 134 -8.06 -25.66 2.71
C HIS A 134 -6.61 -25.57 3.19
N LEU A 135 -6.10 -26.53 3.99
CA LEU A 135 -4.68 -26.57 4.37
C LEU A 135 -3.80 -27.00 3.19
N TYR A 136 -4.25 -27.98 2.40
CA TYR A 136 -3.54 -28.51 1.25
C TYR A 136 -3.73 -27.65 -0.03
N ILE A 137 -4.90 -27.02 -0.16
CA ILE A 137 -5.31 -26.21 -1.29
C ILE A 137 -5.13 -24.72 -1.04
N SER A 138 -4.81 -24.20 0.15
CA SER A 138 -4.18 -22.86 0.17
C SER A 138 -2.86 -22.86 -0.62
N LYS A 139 -2.16 -24.01 -0.64
CA LYS A 139 -0.91 -24.23 -1.39
C LYS A 139 -1.16 -24.67 -2.83
N LEU A 140 -2.07 -25.60 -3.08
CA LEU A 140 -2.41 -26.02 -4.45
C LEU A 140 -3.35 -25.04 -5.17
N ARG A 141 -4.17 -24.21 -4.49
CA ARG A 141 -5.08 -23.21 -5.09
C ARG A 141 -4.38 -21.94 -5.49
N ASN A 142 -3.31 -21.49 -4.83
CA ASN A 142 -2.55 -20.38 -5.42
C ASN A 142 -1.89 -20.81 -6.75
N TRP A 143 -1.60 -22.10 -6.89
CA TRP A 143 -1.11 -22.70 -8.12
C TRP A 143 -2.23 -22.98 -9.14
N ILE A 144 -3.37 -23.55 -8.71
CA ILE A 144 -4.54 -23.85 -9.56
C ILE A 144 -5.34 -22.59 -9.88
N TYR A 145 -5.62 -21.63 -8.97
CA TYR A 145 -6.26 -20.34 -9.30
C TYR A 145 -5.40 -19.51 -10.24
N ARG A 146 -4.06 -19.58 -10.20
CA ARG A 146 -3.23 -18.95 -11.24
C ARG A 146 -3.36 -19.66 -12.58
N ARG A 147 -3.60 -20.97 -12.58
CA ARG A 147 -3.83 -21.78 -13.79
C ARG A 147 -5.30 -21.73 -14.29
N TRP A 148 -6.27 -21.47 -13.41
CA TRP A 148 -7.72 -21.39 -13.67
C TRP A 148 -8.20 -19.96 -13.91
N ALA A 149 -7.61 -18.93 -13.30
CA ALA A 149 -7.80 -17.52 -13.69
C ALA A 149 -7.13 -17.18 -15.04
N VAL A 150 -6.28 -18.08 -15.54
CA VAL A 150 -5.81 -18.12 -16.93
C VAL A 150 -6.72 -18.99 -17.80
N SER A 151 -7.59 -19.84 -17.22
CA SER A 151 -8.52 -20.71 -17.95
C SER A 151 -9.95 -20.16 -18.06
N SER A 152 -10.35 -19.20 -17.21
CA SER A 152 -11.69 -18.61 -17.16
C SER A 152 -11.74 -17.14 -17.61
N LYS A 153 -10.74 -16.70 -18.37
CA LYS A 153 -10.85 -15.48 -19.16
C LYS A 153 -11.46 -15.88 -20.50
N THR A 154 -12.53 -15.21 -20.90
CA THR A 154 -12.96 -15.21 -22.31
C THR A 154 -11.76 -14.80 -23.17
N GLU A 155 -11.68 -15.25 -24.43
CA GLU A 155 -10.57 -14.88 -25.32
C GLU A 155 -10.34 -13.36 -25.37
N VAL A 156 -11.43 -12.59 -25.30
CA VAL A 156 -11.47 -11.12 -25.18
C VAL A 156 -10.75 -10.61 -23.92
N ASP A 157 -10.96 -11.21 -22.75
CA ASP A 157 -10.27 -10.82 -21.50
C ASP A 157 -8.78 -11.21 -21.49
N LYS A 158 -8.35 -12.21 -22.28
CA LYS A 158 -6.93 -12.54 -22.42
C LYS A 158 -6.23 -11.56 -23.35
N GLU A 159 -6.89 -11.20 -24.44
CA GLU A 159 -6.45 -10.15 -25.36
C GLU A 159 -6.29 -8.81 -24.63
N ILE A 160 -7.32 -8.39 -23.88
CA ILE A 160 -7.39 -7.15 -23.05
C ILE A 160 -6.32 -7.08 -21.92
N ASN A 161 -5.65 -8.20 -21.61
CA ASN A 161 -4.65 -8.31 -20.55
C ASN A 161 -3.23 -8.60 -21.06
N SER A 162 -2.99 -8.46 -22.36
CA SER A 162 -1.67 -8.72 -22.93
C SER A 162 -0.63 -7.69 -22.43
N PRO A 163 0.62 -8.10 -22.14
CA PRO A 163 1.69 -7.16 -21.80
C PRO A 163 1.90 -6.06 -22.85
N SER A 164 1.62 -6.35 -24.12
CA SER A 164 1.68 -5.40 -25.23
C SER A 164 0.65 -4.27 -25.10
N GLN A 165 -0.61 -4.57 -24.79
CA GLN A 165 -1.63 -3.53 -24.59
C GLN A 165 -1.39 -2.68 -23.35
N ARG A 166 -0.87 -3.30 -22.27
CA ARG A 166 -0.43 -2.53 -21.08
C ARG A 166 0.67 -1.55 -21.45
N LEU A 167 1.65 -1.97 -22.25
CA LEU A 167 2.73 -1.11 -22.72
C LEU A 167 2.22 0.03 -23.61
N GLU A 168 1.30 -0.26 -24.52
CA GLU A 168 0.65 0.74 -25.37
C GLU A 168 -0.12 1.77 -24.54
N THR A 169 -0.90 1.32 -23.55
CA THR A 169 -1.62 2.21 -22.64
C THR A 169 -0.66 3.07 -21.80
N LEU A 170 0.43 2.48 -21.30
CA LEU A 170 1.47 3.22 -20.57
C LEU A 170 2.16 4.25 -21.46
N LYS A 171 2.37 3.94 -22.74
CA LYS A 171 2.93 4.89 -23.71
C LYS A 171 1.99 6.09 -23.90
N ILE A 172 0.69 5.84 -24.11
CA ILE A 172 -0.32 6.90 -24.23
C ILE A 172 -0.35 7.78 -22.98
N ILE A 173 -0.33 7.18 -21.79
CA ILE A 173 -0.29 7.92 -20.52
C ILE A 173 1.00 8.75 -20.42
N THR A 174 2.16 8.16 -20.78
CA THR A 174 3.45 8.85 -20.74
C THR A 174 3.48 10.03 -21.71
N ASP A 175 2.99 9.85 -22.93
CA ASP A 175 2.93 10.91 -23.94
C ASP A 175 1.95 12.03 -23.52
N THR A 176 0.86 11.67 -22.84
CA THR A 176 -0.07 12.67 -22.26
C THR A 176 0.58 13.44 -21.11
N VAL A 177 1.36 12.78 -20.26
CA VAL A 177 2.16 13.46 -19.21
C VAL A 177 3.20 14.39 -19.84
N ARG A 178 3.90 13.95 -20.89
CA ARG A 178 4.85 14.79 -21.65
C ARG A 178 4.19 16.05 -22.19
N GLU A 179 2.98 15.93 -22.72
CA GLU A 179 2.20 17.06 -23.24
C GLU A 179 1.83 18.06 -22.14
N VAL A 180 1.33 17.56 -20.99
CA VAL A 180 1.00 18.40 -19.83
C VAL A 180 2.25 19.13 -19.29
N LEU A 181 3.43 18.50 -19.38
CA LEU A 181 4.71 19.11 -19.02
C LEU A 181 5.33 19.97 -20.15
N GLY A 182 4.63 20.18 -21.26
CA GLY A 182 5.07 21.02 -22.37
C GLY A 182 6.23 20.46 -23.21
N ARG A 183 6.42 19.13 -23.21
CA ARG A 183 7.58 18.45 -23.84
C ARG A 183 7.33 18.03 -25.28
N VAL A 184 6.14 17.52 -25.60
CA VAL A 184 5.74 17.08 -26.95
C VAL A 184 4.23 17.22 -27.12
N SER A 185 3.77 17.74 -28.26
CA SER A 185 2.36 17.64 -28.68
C SER A 185 2.14 16.35 -29.45
N SER A 186 1.18 15.52 -29.04
CA SER A 186 0.84 14.30 -29.78
C SER A 186 -0.64 14.30 -30.17
N ASN A 187 -0.90 14.22 -31.48
CA ASN A 187 -2.23 13.90 -32.01
C ASN A 187 -2.37 12.38 -32.03
N THR A 188 -3.20 11.83 -31.14
CA THR A 188 -3.62 10.43 -31.22
C THR A 188 -5.09 10.37 -31.62
N THR A 189 -5.34 9.92 -32.85
CA THR A 189 -6.65 9.53 -33.38
C THR A 189 -6.78 8.01 -33.26
N SER A 190 -7.25 7.52 -32.12
CA SER A 190 -7.65 6.12 -31.92
C SER A 190 -8.67 6.07 -30.77
N PRO A 191 -9.52 5.04 -30.66
CA PRO A 191 -10.39 4.87 -29.47
C PRO A 191 -9.55 4.69 -28.20
N ALA A 192 -10.13 5.02 -27.04
CA ALA A 192 -9.45 4.91 -25.76
C ALA A 192 -8.97 3.47 -25.51
N PRO A 193 -7.69 3.26 -25.15
CA PRO A 193 -7.21 1.92 -24.83
C PRO A 193 -7.96 1.37 -23.60
N PRO A 194 -8.23 0.05 -23.56
CA PRO A 194 -8.88 -0.55 -22.40
C PRO A 194 -8.15 -0.23 -21.10
N ARG A 195 -8.91 0.12 -20.04
CA ARG A 195 -8.38 0.38 -18.69
C ARG A 195 -7.44 1.59 -18.59
N LEU A 196 -7.51 2.53 -19.54
CA LEU A 196 -6.76 3.79 -19.51
C LEU A 196 -6.80 4.47 -18.13
N VAL A 197 -8.02 4.73 -17.61
CA VAL A 197 -8.23 5.40 -16.31
C VAL A 197 -7.59 4.62 -15.17
N ARG A 198 -7.82 3.30 -15.11
CA ARG A 198 -7.25 2.43 -14.08
C ARG A 198 -5.72 2.37 -14.13
N ILE A 199 -5.12 2.33 -15.32
CA ILE A 199 -3.66 2.30 -15.46
C ILE A 199 -3.10 3.67 -15.04
N ALA A 200 -3.66 4.79 -15.52
CA ALA A 200 -3.26 6.14 -15.12
C ALA A 200 -3.34 6.34 -13.59
N LEU A 201 -4.43 5.86 -12.97
CA LEU A 201 -4.60 5.89 -11.52
C LEU A 201 -3.52 5.07 -10.82
N SER A 202 -3.27 3.83 -11.26
CA SER A 202 -2.21 2.97 -10.67
C SER A 202 -0.80 3.53 -10.82
N GLN A 203 -0.58 4.33 -11.87
CA GLN A 203 0.67 5.03 -12.13
C GLN A 203 0.80 6.34 -11.34
N GLY A 204 -0.27 6.78 -10.67
CA GLY A 204 -0.31 7.99 -9.84
C GLY A 204 -0.43 9.29 -10.62
N VAL A 205 -0.72 9.24 -11.91
CA VAL A 205 -0.71 10.42 -12.81
C VAL A 205 -2.08 10.79 -13.35
N LEU A 206 -3.15 10.06 -12.99
CA LEU A 206 -4.51 10.33 -13.48
C LEU A 206 -4.94 11.80 -13.30
N PRO A 207 -4.79 12.44 -12.13
CA PRO A 207 -5.23 13.83 -11.96
C PRO A 207 -4.46 14.81 -12.84
N MET A 208 -3.17 14.57 -13.04
CA MET A 208 -2.29 15.38 -13.90
C MET A 208 -2.68 15.30 -15.36
N CYS A 209 -3.05 14.14 -15.86
CA CYS A 209 -3.40 13.97 -17.27
C CYS A 209 -4.90 14.02 -17.54
N ALA A 210 -5.76 14.23 -16.52
CA ALA A 210 -7.20 14.10 -16.63
C ALA A 210 -7.80 14.96 -17.76
N GLU A 211 -7.48 16.25 -17.80
CA GLU A 211 -8.03 17.18 -18.80
C GLU A 211 -7.60 16.80 -20.23
N SER A 212 -6.31 16.51 -20.42
CA SER A 212 -5.80 16.08 -21.74
C SER A 212 -6.35 14.72 -22.16
N LEU A 213 -6.54 13.78 -21.21
CA LEU A 213 -7.19 12.50 -21.48
C LEU A 213 -8.66 12.66 -21.89
N VAL A 214 -9.41 13.54 -21.23
CA VAL A 214 -10.80 13.85 -21.61
C VAL A 214 -10.86 14.50 -22.99
N GLY A 215 -9.95 15.44 -23.28
CA GLY A 215 -9.87 16.07 -24.59
C GLY A 215 -9.59 15.08 -25.73
N LYS A 216 -8.75 14.07 -25.47
CA LYS A 216 -8.43 13.00 -26.44
C LYS A 216 -9.50 11.91 -26.52
N TYR A 217 -10.13 11.60 -25.38
CA TYR A 217 -11.06 10.49 -25.22
C TYR A 217 -12.31 10.92 -24.44
N PRO A 218 -13.26 11.65 -25.04
CA PRO A 218 -14.43 12.16 -24.33
C PRO A 218 -15.26 11.07 -23.63
N ASP A 219 -15.30 9.86 -24.18
CA ASP A 219 -16.02 8.71 -23.61
C ASP A 219 -15.54 8.30 -22.21
N CYS A 220 -14.29 8.63 -21.83
CA CYS A 220 -13.76 8.32 -20.50
C CYS A 220 -14.08 9.39 -19.45
N GLU A 221 -14.65 10.54 -19.85
CA GLU A 221 -14.95 11.65 -18.94
C GLU A 221 -15.81 11.26 -17.74
N PRO A 222 -16.91 10.48 -17.88
CA PRO A 222 -17.73 10.11 -16.73
C PRO A 222 -16.94 9.30 -15.69
N GLU A 223 -16.13 8.33 -16.14
CA GLU A 223 -15.31 7.49 -15.26
C GLU A 223 -14.21 8.31 -14.57
N ILE A 224 -13.49 9.16 -15.32
CA ILE A 224 -12.45 10.03 -14.76
C ILE A 224 -13.06 10.98 -13.72
N ARG A 225 -14.17 11.61 -14.04
CA ARG A 225 -14.85 12.58 -13.16
C ARG A 225 -15.33 11.93 -11.87
N GLU A 226 -15.91 10.73 -11.94
CA GLU A 226 -16.35 9.98 -10.76
C GLU A 226 -15.16 9.59 -9.87
N VAL A 227 -14.10 9.02 -10.46
CA VAL A 227 -12.89 8.61 -9.72
C VAL A 227 -12.21 9.80 -9.05
N LEU A 228 -12.04 10.92 -9.77
CA LEU A 228 -11.40 12.11 -9.22
C LEU A 228 -12.23 12.77 -8.13
N ARG A 229 -13.57 12.85 -8.29
CA ARG A 229 -14.45 13.38 -7.24
C ARG A 229 -14.34 12.58 -5.95
N ALA A 230 -14.39 11.25 -6.03
CA ALA A 230 -14.24 10.37 -4.87
C ALA A 230 -12.87 10.58 -4.20
N LYS A 231 -11.80 10.62 -5.00
CA LYS A 231 -10.43 10.78 -4.49
C LYS A 231 -10.16 12.14 -3.87
N ILE A 232 -10.68 13.23 -4.45
CA ILE A 232 -10.54 14.58 -3.90
C ILE A 232 -11.23 14.65 -2.52
N LEU A 233 -12.45 14.13 -2.40
CA LEU A 233 -13.18 14.12 -1.13
C LEU A 233 -12.45 13.28 -0.07
N GLU A 234 -12.00 12.07 -0.43
CA GLU A 234 -11.18 11.22 0.45
C GLU A 234 -9.91 11.94 0.93
N GLN A 235 -9.26 12.67 0.02
CA GLN A 235 -8.03 13.40 0.29
C GLN A 235 -8.27 14.60 1.21
N GLU A 236 -9.34 15.37 1.01
CA GLU A 236 -9.70 16.52 1.86
C GLU A 236 -9.98 16.10 3.30
N ILE A 237 -10.76 15.03 3.49
CA ILE A 237 -11.03 14.45 4.83
C ILE A 237 -9.72 13.99 5.47
N SER A 238 -8.89 13.28 4.72
CA SER A 238 -7.60 12.78 5.21
C SER A 238 -6.66 13.93 5.59
N ASN A 239 -6.64 15.01 4.81
CA ASN A 239 -5.78 16.17 5.06
C ASN A 239 -6.10 16.85 6.39
N HIS A 240 -7.37 16.91 6.80
CA HIS A 240 -7.74 17.45 8.11
C HIS A 240 -7.19 16.61 9.27
N LEU A 241 -7.32 15.28 9.19
CA LEU A 241 -6.80 14.37 10.22
C LEU A 241 -5.26 14.38 10.27
N ILE A 242 -4.61 14.49 9.11
CA ILE A 242 -3.14 14.61 9.04
C ILE A 242 -2.69 15.96 9.59
N ALA A 243 -3.41 17.05 9.31
CA ALA A 243 -3.11 18.36 9.88
C ALA A 243 -3.22 18.37 11.41
N GLU A 244 -4.25 17.73 11.97
CA GLU A 244 -4.40 17.53 13.42
C GLU A 244 -3.23 16.74 14.01
N ALA A 245 -2.85 15.64 13.36
CA ALA A 245 -1.69 14.84 13.75
C ALA A 245 -0.39 15.65 13.74
N LEU A 246 -0.12 16.42 12.69
CA LEU A 246 1.05 17.29 12.58
C LEU A 246 1.07 18.36 13.67
N LYS A 247 -0.07 19.00 13.93
CA LYS A 247 -0.20 20.00 14.99
C LYS A 247 0.12 19.40 16.36
N SER A 248 -0.44 18.24 16.69
CA SER A 248 -0.19 17.56 17.98
C SER A 248 1.27 17.13 18.15
N LEU A 249 1.93 16.70 17.06
CA LEU A 249 3.37 16.44 17.07
C LEU A 249 4.17 17.71 17.36
N CYS A 250 3.85 18.82 16.70
CA CYS A 250 4.48 20.12 16.94
C CYS A 250 4.29 20.61 18.37
N ASP A 251 3.08 20.50 18.92
CA ASP A 251 2.76 20.85 20.30
C ASP A 251 3.55 19.99 21.31
N SER A 252 3.94 18.77 20.91
CA SER A 252 4.81 17.88 21.67
C SER A 252 6.31 18.14 21.46
N GLY A 253 6.67 19.23 20.78
CA GLY A 253 8.06 19.62 20.48
C GLY A 253 8.71 18.80 19.36
N ILE A 254 7.91 18.10 18.55
CA ILE A 254 8.38 17.25 17.44
C ILE A 254 8.03 17.94 16.12
N LYS A 255 9.06 18.31 15.33
CA LYS A 255 8.91 18.93 14.01
C LYS A 255 9.21 17.91 12.90
N PRO A 256 8.22 17.15 12.38
CA PRO A 256 8.43 16.21 11.28
C PRO A 256 8.73 16.93 9.96
N LEU A 257 9.57 16.32 9.12
CA LEU A 257 9.62 16.65 7.69
C LEU A 257 8.72 15.71 6.91
N ILE A 258 7.82 16.30 6.12
CA ILE A 258 7.05 15.61 5.11
C ILE A 258 7.92 15.50 3.87
N VAL A 259 8.32 14.27 3.50
CA VAL A 259 9.36 14.06 2.48
C VAL A 259 8.82 13.70 1.09
N LYS A 260 7.51 13.50 0.96
CA LYS A 260 6.78 13.20 -0.29
C LYS A 260 5.33 13.72 -0.17
N GLY A 261 4.42 13.21 -1.01
CA GLY A 261 2.97 13.40 -0.89
C GLY A 261 2.58 14.88 -0.76
N PRO A 262 2.06 15.32 0.41
CA PRO A 262 1.58 16.69 0.58
C PRO A 262 2.66 17.76 0.42
N ALA A 263 3.91 17.47 0.77
CA ALA A 263 5.01 18.42 0.55
C ALA A 263 5.27 18.66 -0.93
N LEU A 264 5.22 17.60 -1.75
CA LEU A 264 5.35 17.72 -3.21
C LEU A 264 4.16 18.45 -3.79
N ALA A 265 2.94 18.06 -3.40
CA ALA A 265 1.71 18.68 -3.86
C ALA A 265 1.66 20.20 -3.60
N ALA A 266 2.17 20.66 -2.45
CA ALA A 266 2.14 22.07 -2.08
C ALA A 266 3.34 22.89 -2.60
N LEU A 267 4.55 22.31 -2.65
CA LEU A 267 5.77 23.06 -2.97
C LEU A 267 6.22 22.90 -4.43
N ALA A 268 5.95 21.75 -5.04
CA ALA A 268 6.36 21.46 -6.41
C ALA A 268 5.25 21.83 -7.39
N TYR A 269 4.02 21.39 -7.17
CA TYR A 269 2.90 21.59 -8.09
C TYR A 269 2.20 22.93 -7.88
N ASP A 270 1.71 23.52 -8.97
CA ASP A 270 0.94 24.78 -8.92
C ASP A 270 -0.46 24.56 -8.32
N THR A 271 -1.05 23.39 -8.56
CA THR A 271 -2.33 22.98 -7.99
C THR A 271 -2.16 21.68 -7.21
N SER A 272 -2.41 21.70 -5.90
CA SER A 272 -2.16 20.55 -5.02
C SER A 272 -2.99 19.31 -5.34
N SER A 273 -4.21 19.47 -5.85
CA SER A 273 -5.11 18.35 -6.21
C SER A 273 -4.61 17.53 -7.39
N VAL A 274 -3.67 18.08 -8.19
CA VAL A 274 -3.03 17.37 -9.31
C VAL A 274 -2.07 16.27 -8.81
N ARG A 275 -1.56 16.40 -7.58
CA ARG A 275 -0.65 15.44 -6.96
C ARG A 275 -1.31 14.72 -5.78
N MET A 276 -2.18 13.77 -6.07
CA MET A 276 -2.77 12.87 -5.06
C MET A 276 -1.72 11.95 -4.43
N TYR A 277 -1.96 11.50 -3.20
CA TYR A 277 -1.06 10.60 -2.47
C TYR A 277 -1.84 9.59 -1.62
N ASP A 278 -1.27 8.40 -1.48
CA ASP A 278 -1.88 7.29 -0.73
C ASP A 278 -1.34 7.21 0.71
N ASP A 279 -0.21 7.89 0.97
CA ASP A 279 0.56 7.90 2.20
C ASP A 279 1.21 9.28 2.46
N VAL A 280 1.53 9.54 3.73
CA VAL A 280 2.35 10.67 4.17
C VAL A 280 3.55 10.17 4.95
N ASP A 281 4.72 10.31 4.33
CA ASP A 281 6.00 9.96 4.95
C ASP A 281 6.51 11.09 5.86
N LEU A 282 6.56 10.80 7.16
CA LEU A 282 7.11 11.68 8.18
C LEU A 282 8.52 11.25 8.56
N LEU A 283 9.49 12.10 8.25
CA LEU A 283 10.87 11.96 8.67
C LEU A 283 11.11 12.71 9.97
N LEU A 284 11.67 12.01 10.95
CA LEU A 284 11.85 12.45 12.33
C LEU A 284 13.25 12.07 12.83
N LYS A 285 13.72 12.69 13.94
CA LYS A 285 14.91 12.17 14.62
C LYS A 285 14.60 10.78 15.17
N ASN A 286 15.58 9.88 15.14
CA ASN A 286 15.41 8.53 15.69
C ASN A 286 14.84 8.51 17.11
N LYS A 287 15.33 9.39 17.99
CA LYS A 287 14.89 9.52 19.37
C LYS A 287 13.44 10.01 19.53
N GLU A 288 12.90 10.68 18.52
CA GLU A 288 11.54 11.26 18.52
C GLU A 288 10.50 10.27 17.97
N ARG A 289 10.88 9.27 17.17
CA ARG A 289 9.94 8.35 16.51
C ARG A 289 9.01 7.61 17.46
N ARG A 290 9.51 7.12 18.60
CA ARG A 290 8.65 6.42 19.59
C ARG A 290 7.63 7.36 20.23
N ILE A 291 8.04 8.60 20.50
CA ILE A 291 7.16 9.63 21.07
C ILE A 291 6.10 10.01 20.03
N ALA A 292 6.49 10.20 18.77
CA ALA A 292 5.57 10.47 17.68
C ALA A 292 4.51 9.37 17.52
N ILE A 293 4.90 8.09 17.57
CA ILE A 293 3.93 6.98 17.58
C ILE A 293 2.95 7.14 18.74
N SER A 294 3.43 7.39 19.96
CA SER A 294 2.54 7.55 21.13
C SER A 294 1.57 8.72 21.00
N VAL A 295 2.02 9.84 20.41
CA VAL A 295 1.18 11.02 20.15
C VAL A 295 0.08 10.66 19.13
N LEU A 296 0.45 10.01 18.02
CA LEU A 296 -0.50 9.56 17.00
C LEU A 296 -1.49 8.52 17.56
N GLU A 297 -1.03 7.57 18.39
CA GLU A 297 -1.89 6.60 19.10
C GLU A 297 -2.92 7.30 19.99
N GLY A 298 -2.53 8.40 20.66
CA GLY A 298 -3.43 9.23 21.46
C GLY A 298 -4.52 9.92 20.64
N LEU A 299 -4.29 10.14 19.35
CA LEU A 299 -5.26 10.69 18.39
C LEU A 299 -6.07 9.61 17.64
N GLY A 300 -5.94 8.34 18.03
CA GLY A 300 -6.68 7.23 17.42
C GLY A 300 -6.01 6.61 16.18
N TRP A 301 -4.80 7.03 15.82
CA TRP A 301 -4.01 6.32 14.81
C TRP A 301 -3.51 4.99 15.37
N GLN A 302 -3.37 4.00 14.49
CA GLN A 302 -3.00 2.65 14.88
C GLN A 302 -1.92 2.13 13.93
N GLU A 303 -0.97 1.36 14.46
CA GLU A 303 0.04 0.72 13.62
C GLU A 303 -0.62 -0.37 12.75
N ILE A 304 -0.43 -0.32 11.43
CA ILE A 304 -1.09 -1.20 10.45
C ILE A 304 -0.81 -2.68 10.74
N ARG A 305 0.42 -3.00 11.18
CA ARG A 305 0.82 -4.39 11.43
C ARG A 305 0.29 -4.91 12.77
N ASN A 306 -0.28 -4.05 13.62
CA ASN A 306 -0.76 -4.34 14.98
C ASN A 306 0.23 -5.21 15.75
N SER A 307 1.49 -4.78 15.71
CA SER A 307 2.62 -5.44 16.31
C SER A 307 2.48 -5.36 17.84
N PRO A 308 2.85 -6.42 18.57
CA PRO A 308 2.86 -6.38 20.03
C PRO A 308 3.70 -5.19 20.52
N PRO A 309 3.33 -4.51 21.62
CA PRO A 309 4.09 -3.38 22.15
C PRO A 309 5.57 -3.69 22.37
N GLU A 310 5.90 -4.94 22.72
CA GLU A 310 7.27 -5.41 22.89
C GLU A 310 8.06 -5.37 21.58
N ALA A 311 7.41 -5.62 20.44
CA ALA A 311 8.02 -5.66 19.11
C ALA A 311 8.23 -4.27 18.49
N VAL A 312 7.40 -3.28 18.83
CA VAL A 312 7.44 -1.92 18.24
C VAL A 312 8.82 -1.27 18.39
N GLU A 313 9.44 -1.38 19.57
CA GLU A 313 10.79 -0.82 19.82
C GLU A 313 11.86 -1.46 18.92
N HIS A 314 11.70 -2.75 18.61
CA HIS A 314 12.60 -3.44 17.72
C HIS A 314 12.34 -3.04 16.26
N LEU A 315 11.06 -3.04 15.85
CA LEU A 315 10.65 -2.65 14.49
C LEU A 315 11.10 -1.24 14.14
N LEU A 316 10.96 -0.27 15.07
CA LEU A 316 11.47 1.08 14.89
C LEU A 316 12.93 1.11 14.41
N ARG A 317 13.78 0.20 14.91
CA ARG A 317 15.20 0.16 14.56
C ARG A 317 15.48 -0.59 13.25
N THR A 318 14.59 -1.49 12.85
CA THR A 318 14.92 -2.52 11.87
C THR A 318 14.04 -2.52 10.62
N THR A 319 12.86 -1.87 10.66
CA THR A 319 12.03 -1.65 9.48
C THR A 319 12.35 -0.31 8.83
N GLU A 320 11.97 -0.17 7.56
CA GLU A 320 12.16 1.08 6.81
C GLU A 320 11.18 2.17 7.26
N ASP A 321 10.02 1.76 7.75
CA ASP A 321 8.96 2.61 8.25
C ASP A 321 8.14 1.90 9.34
N ILE A 322 7.36 2.70 10.05
CA ILE A 322 6.20 2.24 10.81
C ILE A 322 4.96 2.91 10.22
N ALA A 323 4.13 2.11 9.56
CA ALA A 323 2.93 2.56 8.89
C ALA A 323 1.76 2.66 9.88
N MET A 324 1.16 3.84 9.97
CA MET A 324 0.06 4.20 10.86
C MET A 324 -1.19 4.46 10.03
N TYR A 325 -2.35 3.97 10.47
CA TYR A 325 -3.65 4.22 9.85
C TYR A 325 -4.64 4.78 10.86
N HIS A 326 -5.64 5.51 10.38
CA HIS A 326 -6.75 5.99 11.20
C HIS A 326 -8.08 5.53 10.56
N PRO A 327 -9.06 5.00 11.31
CA PRO A 327 -10.30 4.47 10.72
C PRO A 327 -11.12 5.48 9.89
N GLY A 328 -10.99 6.77 10.22
CA GLY A 328 -11.60 7.87 9.47
C GLY A 328 -10.73 8.48 8.36
N CYS A 329 -9.56 7.89 8.08
CA CYS A 329 -8.58 8.42 7.12
C CYS A 329 -8.25 7.36 6.07
N SER A 330 -8.32 7.71 4.79
CA SER A 330 -7.92 6.80 3.71
C SER A 330 -6.41 6.84 3.43
N VAL A 331 -5.72 7.88 3.93
CA VAL A 331 -4.28 8.09 3.77
C VAL A 331 -3.54 7.68 5.04
N GLY A 332 -2.53 6.82 4.89
CA GLY A 332 -1.68 6.38 5.99
C GLY A 332 -0.60 7.42 6.35
N ILE A 333 -0.06 7.35 7.56
CA ILE A 333 1.14 8.06 7.98
C ILE A 333 2.28 7.05 8.13
N ASP A 334 3.35 7.22 7.37
CA ASP A 334 4.54 6.37 7.46
C ASP A 334 5.64 7.10 8.23
N ILE A 335 5.97 6.59 9.42
CA ILE A 335 7.08 7.12 10.21
C ILE A 335 8.38 6.51 9.68
N VAL A 336 9.10 7.30 8.88
CA VAL A 336 10.29 6.87 8.13
C VAL A 336 11.46 6.60 9.08
N ASN A 337 12.20 5.52 8.82
CA ASN A 337 13.48 5.24 9.45
C ASN A 337 14.62 5.98 8.72
N PRO A 338 15.24 7.01 9.33
CA PRO A 338 16.35 7.74 8.72
C PRO A 338 17.59 6.87 8.49
N ASP A 339 17.73 5.75 9.20
CA ASP A 339 18.87 4.83 9.05
C ASP A 339 18.58 3.66 8.09
N GLY A 340 17.42 3.67 7.44
CA GLY A 340 16.98 2.62 6.52
C GLY A 340 17.74 2.59 5.19
N ILE A 341 17.14 1.96 4.18
CA ILE A 341 17.75 1.79 2.85
C ILE A 341 18.13 3.13 2.20
N LEU A 342 17.37 4.19 2.48
CA LEU A 342 17.56 5.55 1.98
C LEU A 342 18.44 6.44 2.87
N ARG A 343 19.17 5.89 3.85
CA ARG A 343 19.96 6.69 4.82
C ARG A 343 20.88 7.73 4.19
N ASN A 344 21.50 7.40 3.06
CA ASN A 344 22.42 8.30 2.37
C ASN A 344 21.68 9.46 1.70
N ALA A 345 20.40 9.28 1.36
CA ALA A 345 19.54 10.31 0.77
C ALA A 345 18.69 11.05 1.82
N THR A 346 18.77 10.66 3.10
CA THR A 346 17.95 11.23 4.17
C THR A 346 18.21 12.73 4.32
N PRO A 347 17.18 13.59 4.18
CA PRO A 347 17.31 15.02 4.36
C PRO A 347 17.78 15.42 5.76
N ALA A 348 18.53 16.51 5.83
CA ALA A 348 18.91 17.12 7.09
C ALA A 348 17.72 17.88 7.67
N LEU A 349 17.25 17.47 8.86
CA LEU A 349 16.12 18.12 9.55
C LEU A 349 16.31 19.63 9.80
N LYS A 350 17.58 20.09 9.89
CA LYS A 350 17.92 21.50 10.10
C LYS A 350 17.69 22.41 8.89
N ASN A 351 17.59 21.84 7.69
CA ASN A 351 17.47 22.58 6.43
C ASN A 351 16.05 22.38 5.88
N SER A 352 15.05 22.75 6.67
CA SER A 352 13.64 22.57 6.33
C SER A 352 13.04 23.82 5.67
N THR A 353 12.09 23.61 4.76
CA THR A 353 11.23 24.66 4.21
C THR A 353 9.82 24.47 4.78
N ASP A 354 9.28 25.52 5.39
CA ASP A 354 7.93 25.50 5.93
C ASP A 354 6.90 25.82 4.83
N PHE A 355 5.72 25.21 4.91
CA PHE A 355 4.64 25.39 3.95
C PHE A 355 3.26 25.26 4.61
N GLN A 356 2.22 25.81 3.98
CA GLN A 356 0.85 25.69 4.46
C GLN A 356 0.24 24.37 4.02
N PHE A 357 -0.35 23.64 4.96
CA PHE A 357 -1.02 22.37 4.72
C PHE A 357 -2.31 22.29 5.52
N ALA A 358 -3.47 22.30 4.85
CA ALA A 358 -4.80 22.15 5.47
C ALA A 358 -5.01 23.00 6.76
N GLY A 359 -4.58 24.26 6.72
CA GLY A 359 -4.73 25.20 7.83
C GLY A 359 -3.67 25.11 8.93
N THR A 360 -2.65 24.26 8.78
CA THR A 360 -1.47 24.21 9.68
C THR A 360 -0.17 24.46 8.91
N VAL A 361 0.85 24.93 9.63
CA VAL A 361 2.21 25.00 9.09
C VAL A 361 2.86 23.63 9.20
N ALA A 362 3.32 23.09 8.07
CA ALA A 362 4.09 21.86 7.98
C ALA A 362 5.49 22.15 7.44
N SER A 363 6.38 21.16 7.50
CA SER A 363 7.77 21.31 7.06
C SER A 363 8.16 20.23 6.07
N ALA A 364 8.97 20.60 5.09
CA ALA A 364 9.51 19.73 4.06
C ALA A 364 11.04 19.86 3.99
N PRO A 365 11.75 18.94 3.35
CA PRO A 365 13.14 19.13 2.98
C PRO A 365 13.35 20.38 2.12
N SER A 366 14.54 20.98 2.19
CA SER A 366 14.96 21.96 1.18
C SER A 366 14.86 21.38 -0.23
N LYS A 367 14.59 22.22 -1.25
CA LYS A 367 14.39 21.76 -2.63
C LYS A 367 15.51 20.85 -3.17
N ILE A 368 16.77 21.14 -2.80
CA ILE A 368 17.96 20.35 -3.17
C ILE A 368 17.92 18.95 -2.56
N GLU A 369 17.60 18.85 -1.26
CA GLU A 369 17.50 17.59 -0.55
C GLU A 369 16.25 16.80 -0.95
N HIS A 370 15.15 17.50 -1.21
CA HIS A 370 13.89 16.92 -1.65
C HIS A 370 14.07 16.20 -2.98
N PHE A 371 14.72 16.83 -3.96
CA PHE A 371 15.03 16.22 -5.25
C PHE A 371 15.86 14.93 -5.10
N LEU A 372 16.95 14.96 -4.32
CA LEU A 372 17.78 13.78 -4.10
C LEU A 372 17.05 12.66 -3.35
N TYR A 373 16.20 13.01 -2.39
CA TYR A 373 15.38 12.02 -1.68
C TYR A 373 14.37 11.36 -2.62
N CYS A 374 13.63 12.14 -3.41
CA CYS A 374 12.70 11.63 -4.42
C CYS A 374 13.41 10.78 -5.48
N ALA A 375 14.60 11.19 -5.93
CA ALA A 375 15.41 10.43 -6.88
C ALA A 375 15.82 9.06 -6.30
N ALA A 376 16.27 9.03 -5.06
CA ALA A 376 16.63 7.80 -4.37
C ALA A 376 15.42 6.90 -4.11
N HIS A 377 14.27 7.48 -3.74
CA HIS A 377 13.03 6.75 -3.53
C HIS A 377 12.50 6.13 -4.83
N GLY A 378 12.41 6.89 -5.92
CA GLY A 378 12.03 6.36 -7.24
C GLY A 378 13.01 5.28 -7.72
N ALA A 379 14.31 5.50 -7.55
CA ALA A 379 15.33 4.53 -7.91
C ALA A 379 15.26 3.24 -7.07
N LYS A 380 14.90 3.31 -5.77
CA LYS A 380 14.68 2.13 -4.91
C LYS A 380 13.66 1.18 -5.54
N HIS A 381 12.61 1.75 -6.10
CA HIS A 381 11.53 1.02 -6.75
C HIS A 381 11.68 0.91 -8.27
N ALA A 382 12.88 1.14 -8.81
CA ALA A 382 13.21 1.04 -10.23
C ALA A 382 12.24 1.81 -11.15
N PHE A 383 11.71 2.93 -10.65
CA PHE A 383 10.76 3.78 -11.34
C PHE A 383 9.46 3.08 -11.84
N THR A 384 9.07 1.93 -11.27
CA THR A 384 7.82 1.18 -11.59
C THR A 384 6.52 1.99 -11.72
N ARG A 385 6.38 3.11 -11.02
CA ARG A 385 5.26 4.06 -11.15
C ARG A 385 5.74 5.34 -11.84
N LEU A 386 4.98 5.81 -12.83
CA LEU A 386 5.31 7.05 -13.55
C LEU A 386 5.43 8.26 -12.63
N ILE A 387 4.60 8.39 -11.59
CA ILE A 387 4.52 9.60 -10.73
C ILE A 387 5.87 10.08 -10.17
N TRP A 388 6.83 9.18 -9.97
CA TRP A 388 8.15 9.57 -9.46
C TRP A 388 8.96 10.42 -10.44
N LEU A 389 8.70 10.34 -11.74
CA LEU A 389 9.44 11.12 -12.74
C LEU A 389 8.88 12.55 -12.90
N PRO A 390 7.55 12.77 -12.99
CA PRO A 390 6.98 14.11 -12.93
C PRO A 390 7.31 14.85 -11.63
N ASP A 391 7.36 14.15 -10.50
CA ASP A 391 7.79 14.77 -9.23
C ASP A 391 9.21 15.37 -9.36
N LEU A 392 10.13 14.65 -10.00
CA LEU A 392 11.49 15.15 -10.26
C LEU A 392 11.51 16.28 -11.30
N ASP A 393 10.74 16.15 -12.38
CA ASP A 393 10.63 17.18 -13.43
C ASP A 393 10.17 18.51 -12.83
N VAL A 394 9.05 18.49 -12.10
CA VAL A 394 8.44 19.68 -11.52
C VAL A 394 9.35 20.32 -10.45
N ILE A 395 9.99 19.53 -9.58
CA ILE A 395 10.99 20.08 -8.63
C ILE A 395 12.13 20.76 -9.41
N SER A 396 12.68 20.07 -10.41
CA SER A 396 13.86 20.52 -11.13
C SER A 396 13.60 21.70 -12.06
N SER A 397 12.36 21.89 -12.52
CA SER A 397 11.95 23.06 -13.31
C SER A 397 12.18 24.38 -12.56
N LYS A 398 12.24 24.32 -11.22
CA LYS A 398 12.49 25.46 -10.33
C LYS A 398 13.98 25.63 -9.95
N PHE A 399 14.88 24.86 -10.57
CA PHE A 399 16.31 24.91 -10.29
C PHE A 399 17.04 25.90 -11.20
N THR A 400 17.88 26.72 -10.57
CA THR A 400 18.92 27.49 -11.24
C THR A 400 20.15 26.62 -11.52
N ALA A 401 21.12 27.14 -12.29
CA ALA A 401 22.42 26.47 -12.45
C ALA A 401 23.12 26.20 -11.10
N GLN A 402 23.04 27.15 -10.16
CA GLN A 402 23.62 27.01 -8.81
C GLN A 402 22.93 25.92 -7.98
N ASP A 403 21.62 25.76 -8.14
CA ASP A 403 20.87 24.69 -7.50
C ASP A 403 21.34 23.33 -8.02
N TRP A 404 21.54 23.21 -9.33
CA TRP A 404 22.09 21.99 -9.94
C TRP A 404 23.49 21.66 -9.47
N GLU A 405 24.38 22.64 -9.38
CA GLU A 405 25.70 22.46 -8.77
C GLU A 405 25.58 21.93 -7.34
N SER A 406 24.65 22.49 -6.55
CA SER A 406 24.39 22.07 -5.18
C SER A 406 23.87 20.63 -5.09
N VAL A 407 22.97 20.22 -5.99
CA VAL A 407 22.49 18.82 -6.10
C VAL A 407 23.63 17.87 -6.40
N ILE A 408 24.49 18.22 -7.38
CA ILE A 408 25.60 17.39 -7.83
C ILE A 408 26.65 17.25 -6.72
N GLU A 409 27.01 18.36 -6.06
CA GLU A 409 27.94 18.35 -4.93
C GLU A 409 27.39 17.53 -3.77
N LEU A 410 26.12 17.72 -3.43
CA LEU A 410 25.48 16.98 -2.35
C LEU A 410 25.39 15.48 -2.66
N ALA A 411 25.07 15.11 -3.90
CA ALA A 411 25.07 13.72 -4.35
C ALA A 411 26.47 13.11 -4.25
N ARG A 412 27.52 13.83 -4.63
CA ARG A 412 28.92 13.39 -4.48
C ARG A 412 29.28 13.17 -3.01
N LYS A 413 28.99 14.16 -2.16
CA LYS A 413 29.24 14.12 -0.71
C LYS A 413 28.55 12.94 -0.04
N ARG A 414 27.31 12.63 -0.46
CA ARG A 414 26.47 11.55 0.08
C ARG A 414 26.62 10.21 -0.65
N ARG A 415 27.49 10.13 -1.67
CA ARG A 415 27.72 8.93 -2.49
C ARG A 415 26.43 8.40 -3.14
N LEU A 416 25.70 9.31 -3.78
CA LEU A 416 24.45 9.10 -4.51
C LEU A 416 24.60 9.40 -6.02
N THR A 417 25.82 9.47 -6.55
CA THR A 417 26.05 9.93 -7.93
C THR A 417 25.43 8.99 -8.97
N ARG A 418 25.46 7.67 -8.75
CA ARG A 418 24.77 6.69 -9.59
C ARG A 418 23.25 6.82 -9.53
N ILE A 419 22.70 7.10 -8.35
CA ILE A 419 21.26 7.30 -8.17
C ILE A 419 20.81 8.57 -8.90
N LEU A 420 21.54 9.67 -8.73
CA LEU A 420 21.28 10.93 -9.44
C LEU A 420 21.34 10.70 -10.95
N ALA A 421 22.41 10.06 -11.46
CA ALA A 421 22.57 9.79 -12.88
C ALA A 421 21.44 8.91 -13.44
N LEU A 422 21.02 7.86 -12.72
CA LEU A 422 19.90 7.03 -13.13
C LEU A 422 18.59 7.81 -13.16
N ALA A 423 18.30 8.62 -12.14
CA ALA A 423 17.07 9.40 -12.06
C ALA A 423 16.98 10.43 -13.20
N CYS A 424 18.06 11.19 -13.46
CA CYS A 424 18.12 12.13 -14.58
C CYS A 424 17.97 11.43 -15.93
N ALA A 425 18.70 10.32 -16.16
CA ALA A 425 18.60 9.59 -17.42
C ALA A 425 17.22 8.97 -17.64
N MET A 426 16.57 8.47 -16.57
CA MET A 426 15.20 7.94 -16.67
C MET A 426 14.17 9.03 -16.97
N GLY A 427 14.28 10.21 -16.34
CA GLY A 427 13.34 11.29 -16.64
C GLY A 427 13.60 11.96 -18.00
N GLU A 428 14.85 12.02 -18.47
CA GLU A 428 15.17 12.40 -19.85
C GLU A 428 14.57 11.39 -20.85
N GLU A 429 14.80 10.09 -20.66
CA GLU A 429 14.28 9.04 -21.55
C GLU A 429 12.75 8.97 -21.57
N ILE A 430 12.11 8.99 -20.40
CA ILE A 430 10.66 8.78 -20.28
C ILE A 430 9.87 10.08 -20.45
N LEU A 431 10.36 11.23 -19.98
CA LEU A 431 9.60 12.49 -20.03
C LEU A 431 10.20 13.53 -20.97
N GLY A 432 11.45 13.37 -21.44
CA GLY A 432 12.15 14.42 -22.16
C GLY A 432 12.55 15.59 -21.26
N THR A 433 12.68 15.36 -19.94
CA THR A 433 13.10 16.41 -19.00
C THR A 433 14.55 16.82 -19.27
N PRO A 434 14.85 18.13 -19.45
CA PRO A 434 16.16 18.65 -19.82
C PRO A 434 17.06 18.77 -18.59
N TYR A 435 17.41 17.64 -17.99
CA TYR A 435 18.39 17.61 -16.91
C TYR A 435 19.79 17.98 -17.44
N PRO A 436 20.61 18.71 -16.67
CA PRO A 436 21.99 18.99 -17.08
C PRO A 436 22.80 17.70 -17.18
N LEU A 437 23.62 17.59 -18.24
CA LEU A 437 24.45 16.40 -18.46
C LEU A 437 25.43 16.17 -17.30
N GLU A 438 25.84 17.24 -16.63
CA GLU A 438 26.68 17.23 -15.43
C GLU A 438 26.05 16.44 -14.28
N ALA A 439 24.71 16.37 -14.19
CA ALA A 439 24.00 15.56 -13.19
C ALA A 439 24.15 14.06 -13.45
N GLN A 440 24.28 13.65 -14.71
CA GLN A 440 24.62 12.27 -15.06
C GLN A 440 26.13 12.01 -14.87
N GLY A 441 26.95 13.05 -15.06
CA GLY A 441 28.39 13.04 -14.81
C GLY A 441 29.10 11.91 -15.56
N GLN A 442 30.07 11.27 -14.91
CA GLN A 442 30.85 10.17 -15.52
C GLN A 442 30.04 8.93 -15.91
N TRP A 443 28.77 8.82 -15.50
CA TRP A 443 27.91 7.69 -15.84
C TRP A 443 27.17 7.89 -17.16
N HIS A 444 27.14 9.11 -17.70
CA HIS A 444 26.51 9.42 -18.98
C HIS A 444 27.08 8.52 -20.09
N GLY A 445 26.20 7.92 -20.90
CA GLY A 445 26.59 6.99 -21.97
C GLY A 445 27.22 5.66 -21.52
N SER A 446 27.49 5.46 -20.21
CA SER A 446 28.19 4.29 -19.70
C SER A 446 27.37 3.00 -19.85
N ALA A 447 28.06 1.86 -20.00
CA ALA A 447 27.41 0.55 -20.05
C ALA A 447 26.63 0.24 -18.75
N TRP A 448 27.09 0.76 -17.60
CA TRP A 448 26.38 0.62 -16.33
C TRP A 448 25.01 1.31 -16.37
N LEU A 449 24.96 2.57 -16.81
CA LEU A 449 23.74 3.37 -16.84
C LEU A 449 22.73 2.76 -17.82
N LYS A 450 23.17 2.44 -19.04
CA LYS A 450 22.35 1.77 -20.06
C LYS A 450 21.71 0.48 -19.53
N ARG A 451 22.49 -0.35 -18.83
CA ARG A 451 21.99 -1.60 -18.23
C ARG A 451 20.95 -1.35 -17.12
N ARG A 452 21.12 -0.29 -16.32
CA ARG A 452 20.17 0.05 -15.25
C ARG A 452 18.87 0.65 -15.78
N MET A 453 18.97 1.50 -16.80
CA MET A 453 17.81 2.02 -17.51
C MET A 453 17.01 0.88 -18.14
N ALA A 454 17.68 -0.06 -18.84
CA ALA A 454 17.01 -1.22 -19.43
C ALA A 454 16.24 -2.06 -18.40
N ILE A 455 16.77 -2.21 -17.18
CA ILE A 455 16.05 -2.88 -16.09
C ILE A 455 14.80 -2.08 -15.70
N CYS A 456 14.91 -0.77 -15.45
CA CYS A 456 13.75 0.06 -15.11
C CYS A 456 12.67 -0.01 -16.20
N MET A 457 13.06 0.12 -17.47
CA MET A 457 12.17 -0.01 -18.63
C MET A 457 11.48 -1.38 -18.70
N SER A 458 12.20 -2.47 -18.40
CA SER A 458 11.63 -3.82 -18.38
C SER A 458 10.57 -4.04 -17.29
N VAL A 459 10.60 -3.26 -16.21
CA VAL A 459 9.64 -3.42 -15.11
C VAL A 459 8.29 -2.77 -15.44
N HIS A 460 8.26 -1.82 -16.37
CA HIS A 460 7.01 -1.27 -16.89
C HIS A 460 6.24 -2.29 -17.75
N THR A 461 6.94 -3.20 -18.44
CA THR A 461 6.34 -4.30 -19.23
C THR A 461 6.01 -5.52 -18.39
N ASP A 462 6.89 -5.91 -17.47
CA ASP A 462 6.65 -6.98 -16.49
C ASP A 462 7.02 -6.51 -15.06
N PRO A 463 6.04 -6.02 -14.28
CA PRO A 463 6.26 -5.60 -12.90
C PRO A 463 6.80 -6.71 -11.99
N LYS A 464 6.62 -7.98 -12.36
CA LYS A 464 7.17 -9.12 -11.61
C LYS A 464 8.65 -9.38 -11.91
N GLY A 465 9.20 -8.71 -12.93
CA GLY A 465 10.58 -8.83 -13.37
C GLY A 465 11.59 -8.14 -12.45
N LEU A 466 11.16 -7.20 -11.60
CA LEU A 466 12.07 -6.61 -10.61
C LEU A 466 12.38 -7.65 -9.54
N THR A 467 13.49 -8.35 -9.71
CA THR A 467 14.02 -9.23 -8.68
C THR A 467 14.26 -8.37 -7.45
N SER A 468 13.53 -8.64 -6.35
CA SER A 468 13.41 -7.87 -5.10
C SER A 468 14.46 -6.75 -4.85
N VAL A 469 14.08 -5.70 -4.11
CA VAL A 469 14.95 -4.58 -3.69
C VAL A 469 16.36 -5.03 -3.23
N TYR A 470 16.51 -6.19 -2.56
CA TYR A 470 17.80 -6.76 -2.14
C TYR A 470 18.81 -7.01 -3.29
N ARG A 471 18.35 -7.36 -4.49
CA ARG A 471 19.20 -7.64 -5.66
C ARG A 471 19.46 -6.40 -6.48
N TRP A 472 18.46 -5.53 -6.54
CA TRP A 472 18.48 -4.31 -7.30
C TRP A 472 19.34 -3.22 -6.65
N TRP A 473 19.06 -2.89 -5.39
CA TRP A 473 19.63 -1.73 -4.69
C TRP A 473 21.17 -1.70 -4.64
N PRO A 474 21.90 -2.81 -4.36
CA PRO A 474 23.37 -2.78 -4.36
C PRO A 474 23.99 -2.37 -5.70
N GLY A 475 23.24 -2.53 -6.80
CA GLY A 475 23.66 -2.11 -8.13
C GLY A 475 23.72 -0.59 -8.30
N LEU A 476 23.02 0.16 -7.45
CA LEU A 476 22.90 1.61 -7.46
C LEU A 476 23.87 2.31 -6.52
N LEU A 477 24.46 1.59 -5.56
CA LEU A 477 25.37 2.17 -4.57
C LEU A 477 26.75 2.49 -5.19
N ASP A 478 27.27 3.69 -4.94
CA ASP A 478 28.53 4.19 -5.53
C ASP A 478 29.76 3.38 -5.12
N SER A 479 29.86 3.01 -3.84
CA SER A 479 31.07 2.41 -3.26
C SER A 479 30.90 0.95 -2.84
N PRO A 480 31.97 0.12 -2.91
CA PRO A 480 31.95 -1.25 -2.39
C PRO A 480 31.55 -1.32 -0.91
N MET A 481 31.97 -0.35 -0.10
CA MET A 481 31.64 -0.32 1.33
C MET A 481 30.13 -0.12 1.58
N GLN A 482 29.44 0.72 0.78
CA GLN A 482 27.97 0.81 0.86
C GLN A 482 27.32 -0.53 0.52
N LYS A 483 27.83 -1.25 -0.48
CA LYS A 483 27.32 -2.58 -0.87
C LYS A 483 27.52 -3.61 0.23
N ILE A 484 28.73 -3.67 0.81
CA ILE A 484 29.05 -4.55 1.94
C ILE A 484 28.14 -4.23 3.12
N HIS A 485 28.05 -2.96 3.51
CA HIS A 485 27.19 -2.52 4.60
C HIS A 485 25.72 -2.92 4.37
N PHE A 486 25.17 -2.67 3.18
CA PHE A 486 23.82 -3.09 2.84
C PHE A 486 23.63 -4.61 2.94
N ARG A 487 24.60 -5.40 2.46
CA ARG A 487 24.54 -6.87 2.56
C ARG A 487 24.58 -7.35 4.01
N ILE A 488 25.42 -6.74 4.85
CA ILE A 488 25.49 -7.04 6.29
C ILE A 488 24.16 -6.69 6.96
N MET A 489 23.62 -5.48 6.70
CA MET A 489 22.32 -5.08 7.24
C MET A 489 21.22 -6.03 6.78
N TRP A 490 21.16 -6.36 5.49
CA TRP A 490 20.18 -7.31 4.99
C TRP A 490 20.33 -8.72 5.58
N LEU A 491 21.54 -9.20 5.88
CA LEU A 491 21.75 -10.52 6.47
C LEU A 491 21.38 -10.57 7.96
N PHE A 492 21.67 -9.50 8.72
CA PHE A 492 21.63 -9.54 10.17
C PHE A 492 20.52 -8.67 10.78
N VAL A 493 20.04 -7.61 10.13
CA VAL A 493 18.98 -6.75 10.67
C VAL A 493 17.62 -7.42 10.52
N PRO A 494 16.91 -7.75 11.62
CA PRO A 494 15.64 -8.46 11.59
C PRO A 494 14.54 -7.66 10.89
N ALA A 495 13.81 -8.29 9.97
CA ALA A 495 12.62 -7.69 9.36
C ALA A 495 11.38 -7.98 10.21
N ALA A 496 10.28 -7.27 9.95
CA ALA A 496 8.99 -7.58 10.58
C ALA A 496 8.57 -9.05 10.40
N ALA A 497 8.97 -9.68 9.30
CA ALA A 497 8.74 -11.10 9.06
C ALA A 497 9.47 -12.03 10.04
N ASP A 498 10.65 -11.64 10.54
CA ASP A 498 11.39 -12.40 11.57
C ASP A 498 10.62 -12.39 12.90
N ILE A 499 10.10 -11.23 13.30
CA ILE A 499 9.29 -11.10 14.52
C ILE A 499 7.97 -11.86 14.40
N ARG A 500 7.29 -11.79 13.25
CA ARG A 500 6.05 -12.54 12.99
C ARG A 500 6.25 -14.05 13.00
N ALA A 501 7.43 -14.53 12.61
CA ALA A 501 7.74 -15.95 12.60
C ALA A 501 7.87 -16.51 14.02
N CYS A 502 8.42 -15.74 14.95
CA CYS A 502 8.56 -16.12 16.34
C CYS A 502 8.62 -14.86 17.21
N LEU A 503 7.62 -14.63 18.06
CA LEU A 503 7.63 -13.48 18.99
C LEU A 503 8.47 -13.84 20.21
N LEU A 504 9.60 -13.15 20.38
CA LEU A 504 10.50 -13.34 21.51
C LEU A 504 10.19 -12.30 22.61
N PRO A 505 10.43 -12.62 23.89
CA PRO A 505 10.40 -11.62 24.97
C PRO A 505 11.43 -10.49 24.72
N ARG A 506 11.12 -9.27 25.17
CA ARG A 506 11.97 -8.07 24.94
C ARG A 506 13.46 -8.27 25.27
N ARG A 507 13.78 -9.02 26.33
CA ARG A 507 15.17 -9.29 26.76
C ARG A 507 15.96 -10.16 25.79
N THR A 508 15.30 -10.94 24.94
CA THR A 508 15.93 -11.86 23.99
C THR A 508 15.82 -11.40 22.54
N HIS A 509 15.38 -10.17 22.28
CA HIS A 509 15.30 -9.61 20.92
C HIS A 509 16.64 -9.61 20.17
N PHE A 510 17.77 -9.57 20.87
CA PHE A 510 19.09 -9.69 20.25
C PHE A 510 19.25 -11.03 19.50
N LEU A 511 18.50 -12.07 19.87
CA LEU A 511 18.52 -13.36 19.18
C LEU A 511 18.00 -13.27 17.75
N TYR A 512 17.16 -12.28 17.42
CA TYR A 512 16.67 -12.10 16.05
C TYR A 512 17.79 -11.89 15.03
N TYR A 513 18.88 -11.24 15.44
CA TYR A 513 20.05 -11.01 14.60
C TYR A 513 20.75 -12.34 14.23
N PHE A 514 20.65 -13.36 15.09
CA PHE A 514 21.21 -14.69 14.86
C PHE A 514 20.23 -15.63 14.16
N THR A 515 18.92 -15.50 14.41
CA THR A 515 17.92 -16.35 13.75
C THR A 515 17.67 -15.96 12.31
N ARG A 516 17.89 -14.69 11.94
CA ARG A 516 17.62 -14.19 10.58
C ARG A 516 18.44 -14.93 9.50
N PRO A 517 19.77 -15.08 9.60
CA PRO A 517 20.54 -15.87 8.63
C PRO A 517 20.00 -17.29 8.45
N VAL A 518 19.60 -17.95 9.55
CA VAL A 518 19.01 -19.30 9.52
C VAL A 518 17.67 -19.30 8.79
N ARG A 519 16.82 -18.29 9.01
CA ARG A 519 15.54 -18.13 8.28
C ARG A 519 15.77 -17.84 6.79
N LEU A 520 16.72 -16.99 6.44
CA LEU A 520 17.06 -16.70 5.04
C LEU A 520 17.61 -17.95 4.33
N PHE A 521 18.47 -18.71 5.01
CA PHE A 521 19.06 -19.94 4.48
C PHE A 521 18.05 -21.07 4.33
N SER A 522 17.18 -21.29 5.32
CA SER A 522 16.08 -22.26 5.22
C SER A 522 15.10 -21.91 4.09
N ARG A 523 14.82 -20.62 3.86
CA ARG A 523 14.07 -20.16 2.68
C ARG A 523 14.79 -20.45 1.37
N PHE A 524 16.11 -20.35 1.33
CA PHE A 524 16.91 -20.67 0.15
C PHE A 524 16.89 -22.18 -0.15
N ILE A 525 17.11 -23.03 0.86
CA ILE A 525 17.05 -24.49 0.72
C ILE A 525 15.65 -24.97 0.31
N LEU A 526 14.60 -24.46 0.97
CA LEU A 526 13.22 -24.82 0.64
C LEU A 526 12.78 -24.32 -0.76
N ARG A 527 13.45 -23.29 -1.30
CA ARG A 527 13.28 -22.84 -2.69
C ARG A 527 14.00 -23.72 -3.72
N SER A 528 14.98 -24.52 -3.31
CA SER A 528 15.75 -25.41 -4.21
C SER A 528 15.10 -26.78 -4.41
N GLY A 529 14.05 -27.13 -3.65
CA GLY A 529 13.37 -28.44 -3.73
C GLY A 529 11.89 -28.40 -4.16
N PHE A 530 11.30 -27.23 -4.39
CA PHE A 530 9.90 -27.06 -4.79
C PHE A 530 9.75 -25.87 -5.78
N PRO A 531 8.82 -25.93 -6.75
CA PRO A 531 8.68 -24.90 -7.78
C PRO A 531 8.38 -23.52 -7.20
N ARG A 532 8.92 -22.48 -7.86
CA ARG A 532 8.91 -21.06 -7.47
C ARG A 532 7.59 -20.62 -6.80
N LEU A 533 7.62 -20.49 -5.48
CA LEU A 533 6.62 -19.74 -4.73
C LEU A 533 7.10 -18.29 -4.58
N GLU A 534 6.44 -17.39 -5.32
CA GLU A 534 6.52 -15.93 -5.19
C GLU A 534 6.09 -15.52 -3.77
N TRP A 535 7.08 -15.20 -2.93
CA TRP A 535 6.92 -14.61 -1.60
C TRP A 535 7.72 -13.31 -1.53
N GLU A 536 7.53 -12.44 -2.52
CA GLU A 536 8.15 -11.11 -2.54
C GLU A 536 7.08 -10.07 -2.28
N GLN A 537 6.98 -9.72 -1.00
CA GLN A 537 6.70 -8.37 -0.48
C GLN A 537 7.20 -8.41 0.98
N GLU A 538 8.51 -8.25 1.13
CA GLU A 538 9.08 -7.68 2.36
C GLU A 538 8.95 -6.16 2.21
N ASP A 539 7.73 -5.67 2.38
CA ASP A 539 7.39 -4.27 2.68
C ASP A 539 6.31 -4.32 3.78
#